data_AF-A0A4Y2FLU9-F1
#
_entry.id   AF-A0A4Y2FLU9-F1
#
_cell.length_a   1.000
_cell.length_b   1.000
_cell.length_c   1.000
_cell.angle_alpha   90.00
_cell.angle_beta   90.00
_cell.angle_gamma   90.00
#
_symmetry.space_group_name_H-M   'P 1'
#
loop_
_entity.id
_entity.type
_entity.pdbx_description
1 polymer ?
#
loop_
_entity_poly.entity_id
_entity_poly.type
_entity_poly.pdbx_seq_one_letter_code
_entity_poly.pdbx_strand_id
1 'polypeptide(L)'
;MKAANYLNTIADQLHPYVAFVFPTGNGIFQQVNAPCHKARIVLEWFEEHTDEFHLMPWPPNSPDLNPMEHIWDVMKRQLRTQKPSCPNISTLRDRYLDIWYNLSPVMYEKLVASMPRRVAAVLKAKEGATRY
;
A
#
# COMPACT_ATOMS: atom_id res chain seq x y z
N MET A 1 -8.29 -7.05 -10.86
CA MET A 1 -8.09 -5.76 -11.56
C MET A 1 -7.31 -6.03 -12.85
N LYS A 2 -7.64 -5.37 -13.96
CA LYS A 2 -6.84 -5.45 -15.21
C LYS A 2 -5.66 -4.48 -15.13
N ALA A 3 -4.55 -4.78 -15.82
CA ALA A 3 -3.37 -3.92 -15.86
C ALA A 3 -3.68 -2.49 -16.32
N ALA A 4 -4.51 -2.33 -17.35
CA ALA A 4 -4.91 -1.00 -17.84
C ALA A 4 -5.63 -0.16 -16.78
N ASN A 5 -6.52 -0.76 -15.99
CA ASN A 5 -7.22 -0.05 -14.93
C ASN A 5 -6.27 0.35 -13.79
N TYR A 6 -5.27 -0.49 -13.51
CA TYR A 6 -4.23 -0.17 -12.55
C TYR A 6 -3.38 1.01 -13.04
N LEU A 7 -2.94 0.95 -14.30
CA LEU A 7 -2.19 2.03 -14.95
C LEU A 7 -2.94 3.36 -14.89
N ASN A 8 -4.24 3.38 -15.21
CA ASN A 8 -5.05 4.59 -15.08
C ASN A 8 -5.07 5.12 -13.65
N THR A 9 -5.14 4.24 -12.64
CA THR A 9 -5.07 4.66 -11.23
C THR A 9 -3.71 5.30 -10.89
N ILE A 10 -2.62 4.72 -11.40
CA ILE A 10 -1.27 5.24 -11.21
C ILE A 10 -1.13 6.62 -11.88
N ALA A 11 -1.46 6.72 -13.16
CA ALA A 11 -1.32 7.94 -13.93
C ALA A 11 -2.27 9.06 -13.47
N ASP A 12 -3.54 8.74 -13.18
CA ASP A 12 -4.55 9.76 -12.93
C ASP A 12 -4.62 10.20 -11.45
N GLN A 13 -4.15 9.36 -10.51
CA GLN A 13 -4.31 9.60 -9.08
C GLN A 13 -2.98 9.64 -8.33
N LEU A 14 -2.14 8.62 -8.51
CA LEU A 14 -0.88 8.53 -7.76
C LEU A 14 0.13 9.58 -8.24
N HIS A 15 0.32 9.67 -9.56
CA HIS A 15 1.36 10.51 -10.15
C HIS A 15 1.20 11.99 -9.80
N PRO A 16 0.02 12.63 -9.97
CA PRO A 16 -0.21 14.01 -9.53
C PRO A 16 0.02 14.20 -8.02
N TYR A 17 -0.36 13.20 -7.21
CA TYR A 17 -0.19 13.26 -5.76
C TYR A 17 1.30 13.19 -5.36
N VAL A 18 2.07 12.30 -5.99
CA VAL A 18 3.51 12.19 -5.73
C VAL A 18 4.23 13.44 -6.17
N ALA A 19 3.92 14.01 -7.33
CA ALA A 19 4.50 15.27 -7.79
C ALA A 19 4.20 16.43 -6.82
N PHE A 20 3.02 16.44 -6.20
CA PHE A 20 2.64 17.44 -5.20
C PHE A 20 3.39 17.26 -3.86
N VAL A 21 3.51 16.03 -3.36
CA VAL A 21 4.12 15.75 -2.05
C VAL A 21 5.66 15.69 -2.10
N PHE A 22 6.21 15.25 -3.24
CA PHE A 22 7.64 15.07 -3.49
C PHE A 22 8.10 15.88 -4.71
N PRO A 23 8.00 17.23 -4.67
CA PRO A 23 8.26 18.08 -5.84
C PRO A 23 9.71 18.04 -6.34
N THR A 24 10.64 17.48 -5.55
CA THR A 24 12.05 17.32 -5.90
C THR A 24 12.37 15.98 -6.57
N GLY A 25 11.36 15.17 -6.90
CA GLY A 25 11.56 13.89 -7.59
C GLY A 25 12.08 12.75 -6.71
N ASN A 26 12.06 12.91 -5.38
CA ASN A 26 12.62 11.95 -4.42
C ASN A 26 11.57 11.00 -3.83
N GLY A 27 10.38 10.93 -4.42
CA GLY A 27 9.33 10.01 -4.02
C GLY A 27 9.76 8.57 -4.24
N ILE A 28 9.36 7.68 -3.33
CA ILE A 28 9.55 6.23 -3.49
C ILE A 28 8.18 5.56 -3.42
N PHE A 29 7.84 4.82 -4.47
CA PHE A 29 6.59 4.09 -4.55
C PHE A 29 6.82 2.59 -4.31
N GLN A 30 6.02 2.02 -3.41
CA GLN A 30 6.02 0.61 -3.09
C GLN A 30 4.73 -0.02 -3.63
N GLN A 31 4.86 -1.11 -4.40
CA GLN A 31 3.72 -1.94 -4.81
C GLN A 31 4.03 -3.43 -4.60
N VAL A 32 2.97 -4.23 -4.40
CA VAL A 32 3.11 -5.70 -4.33
C VAL A 32 3.30 -6.30 -5.71
N ASN A 33 3.77 -7.55 -5.74
CA ASN A 33 4.11 -8.30 -6.94
C ASN A 33 2.89 -8.94 -7.67
N ALA A 34 1.71 -8.32 -7.62
CA ALA A 34 0.53 -8.84 -8.30
C ALA A 34 0.69 -8.84 -9.83
N PRO A 35 0.08 -9.78 -10.58
CA PRO A 35 0.27 -9.88 -12.03
C PRO A 35 -0.02 -8.59 -12.80
N CYS A 36 -1.02 -7.81 -12.39
CA CYS A 36 -1.34 -6.53 -13.03
C CYS A 36 -0.28 -5.45 -12.78
N HIS A 37 0.45 -5.49 -11.66
CA HIS A 37 1.50 -4.51 -11.33
C HIS A 37 2.81 -4.79 -12.08
N LYS A 38 3.03 -6.06 -12.49
CA LYS A 38 4.18 -6.48 -13.31
C LYS A 38 3.89 -6.52 -14.80
N ALA A 39 2.70 -6.08 -15.22
CA ALA A 39 2.36 -6.06 -16.63
C ALA A 39 3.30 -5.09 -17.35
N ARG A 40 3.73 -5.44 -18.57
CA ARG A 40 4.67 -4.64 -19.37
C ARG A 40 4.26 -3.17 -19.44
N ILE A 41 2.99 -2.88 -19.73
CA ILE A 41 2.46 -1.51 -19.84
C ILE A 41 2.59 -0.69 -18.55
N VAL A 42 2.63 -1.35 -17.38
CA VAL A 42 2.76 -0.69 -16.07
C VAL A 42 4.23 -0.44 -15.78
N LEU A 43 5.09 -1.41 -16.07
CA LEU A 43 6.54 -1.28 -15.86
C LEU A 43 7.16 -0.24 -16.80
N GLU A 44 6.79 -0.24 -18.08
CA GLU A 44 7.23 0.77 -19.05
C GLU A 44 6.82 2.19 -18.61
N TRP A 45 5.60 2.34 -18.08
CA TRP A 45 5.17 3.64 -17.55
C TRP A 45 6.03 4.10 -16.37
N PHE A 46 6.40 3.20 -15.44
CA PHE A 46 7.30 3.56 -14.34
C PHE A 46 8.72 3.88 -14.83
N GLU A 47 9.20 3.21 -15.88
CA GLU A 47 10.49 3.51 -16.51
C GLU A 47 10.50 4.91 -17.13
N GLU A 48 9.40 5.31 -17.79
CA GLU A 48 9.24 6.66 -18.37
C GLU A 48 9.21 7.78 -17.30
N HIS A 49 8.81 7.47 -16.06
CA HIS A 49 8.64 8.46 -14.98
C HIS A 49 9.69 8.30 -13.85
N THR A 50 10.80 7.59 -14.11
CA THR A 50 11.81 7.29 -13.07
C THR A 50 12.52 8.54 -12.52
N ASP A 51 12.58 9.63 -13.30
CA ASP A 51 13.17 10.90 -12.87
C ASP A 51 12.26 11.68 -11.91
N GLU A 52 10.99 11.28 -11.80
CA GLU A 52 9.99 11.95 -10.97
C GLU A 52 9.74 11.20 -9.66
N PHE A 53 9.82 9.87 -9.68
CA PHE A 53 9.81 9.05 -8.47
C PHE A 53 10.27 7.62 -8.78
N HIS A 54 10.73 6.93 -7.74
CA HIS A 54 11.34 5.61 -7.89
C HIS A 54 10.37 4.50 -7.50
N LEU A 55 10.16 3.54 -8.41
CA LEU A 55 9.52 2.28 -8.09
C LEU A 55 10.48 1.40 -7.27
N MET A 56 10.11 1.08 -6.03
CA MET A 56 10.90 0.20 -5.17
C MET A 56 10.81 -1.26 -5.63
N PRO A 57 11.96 -1.96 -5.82
CA PRO A 57 11.96 -3.41 -6.02
C PRO A 57 11.35 -4.11 -4.79
N TRP A 58 10.38 -4.99 -5.03
CA TRP A 58 9.70 -5.70 -3.95
C TRP A 58 10.00 -7.21 -4.01
N PRO A 59 10.39 -7.85 -2.88
CA PRO A 59 10.58 -9.29 -2.85
C PRO A 59 9.24 -10.04 -3.03
N PRO A 60 9.23 -11.20 -3.71
CA PRO A 60 8.03 -12.03 -3.79
C PRO A 60 7.62 -12.54 -2.39
N ASN A 61 6.33 -12.84 -2.22
CA ASN A 61 5.79 -13.48 -1.01
C ASN A 61 6.18 -12.83 0.33
N SER A 62 6.30 -11.49 0.35
CA SER A 62 6.71 -10.73 1.55
C SER A 62 5.58 -9.83 2.08
N PRO A 63 4.43 -10.39 2.52
CA PRO A 63 3.34 -9.59 3.08
C PRO A 63 3.75 -8.89 4.38
N ASP A 64 4.63 -9.50 5.17
CA ASP A 64 5.16 -8.97 6.44
C ASP A 64 5.85 -7.61 6.31
N LEU A 65 6.41 -7.36 5.11
CA LEU A 65 7.05 -6.11 4.77
C LEU A 65 6.06 -5.04 4.30
N ASN A 66 4.83 -5.41 3.91
CA ASN A 66 3.86 -4.46 3.37
C ASN A 66 3.06 -3.78 4.50
N PRO A 67 3.28 -2.48 4.79
CA PRO A 67 2.56 -1.79 5.87
C PRO A 67 1.05 -1.72 5.65
N MET A 68 0.60 -1.78 4.39
CA MET A 68 -0.83 -1.76 4.06
C MET A 68 -1.59 -2.96 4.61
N GLU A 69 -0.95 -4.14 4.76
CA GLU A 69 -1.59 -5.31 5.37
C GLU A 69 -1.97 -5.03 6.83
N HIS A 70 -1.12 -4.29 7.55
CA HIS A 70 -1.40 -3.89 8.92
C HIS A 70 -2.56 -2.89 8.98
N ILE A 71 -2.60 -1.92 8.07
CA ILE A 71 -3.70 -0.95 8.00
C ILE A 71 -5.01 -1.69 7.75
N TRP A 72 -5.04 -2.63 6.79
CA TRP A 72 -6.22 -3.45 6.53
C TRP A 72 -6.65 -4.26 7.74
N ASP A 73 -5.73 -4.84 8.50
CA ASP A 73 -6.06 -5.57 9.72
C ASP A 73 -6.68 -4.66 10.79
N VAL A 74 -6.13 -3.46 11.00
CA VAL A 74 -6.71 -2.45 11.91
C VAL A 74 -8.13 -2.08 11.47
N MET A 75 -8.34 -1.80 10.19
CA MET A 75 -9.66 -1.43 9.67
C MET A 75 -10.66 -2.57 9.85
N LYS A 76 -10.27 -3.82 9.54
CA LYS A 76 -11.11 -5.00 9.75
C LYS A 76 -11.45 -5.22 11.23
N ARG A 77 -10.50 -4.97 12.14
CA ARG A 77 -10.73 -5.06 13.60
C ARG A 77 -11.76 -4.03 14.06
N GLN A 78 -11.61 -2.77 13.64
CA GLN A 78 -12.57 -1.71 13.98
C GLN A 78 -13.96 -1.97 13.40
N LEU A 79 -14.05 -2.47 12.17
CA LEU A 79 -15.33 -2.83 11.58
C LEU A 79 -16.05 -3.93 12.39
N ARG A 80 -15.31 -4.93 12.90
CA ARG A 80 -15.88 -6.02 13.71
C ARG A 80 -16.48 -5.55 15.04
N THR A 81 -16.01 -4.42 15.59
CA THR A 81 -16.56 -3.88 16.84
C THR A 81 -17.82 -3.05 16.62
N GLN A 82 -18.10 -2.59 15.40
CA GLN A 82 -19.29 -1.81 15.09
C GLN A 82 -20.56 -2.69 15.05
N LYS A 83 -21.64 -2.19 15.66
CA LYS A 83 -22.97 -2.84 15.71
C LYS A 83 -24.07 -1.87 15.26
N PRO A 84 -25.14 -2.33 14.58
CA PRO A 84 -25.34 -3.70 14.07
C PRO A 84 -24.36 -4.03 12.92
N SER A 85 -24.30 -5.28 12.47
CA SER A 85 -23.48 -5.65 11.29
C SER A 85 -23.98 -4.95 10.02
N CYS A 86 -23.08 -4.77 9.03
CA CYS A 86 -23.42 -4.18 7.74
C CYS A 86 -24.41 -5.07 6.98
N PRO A 87 -25.61 -4.59 6.62
CA PRO A 87 -26.60 -5.39 5.91
C PRO A 87 -26.34 -5.48 4.40
N ASN A 88 -25.54 -4.57 3.84
CA ASN A 88 -25.27 -4.50 2.40
C ASN A 88 -23.91 -3.86 2.11
N ILE A 89 -23.49 -3.93 0.84
CA ILE A 89 -22.21 -3.43 0.36
C ILE A 89 -22.09 -1.90 0.51
N SER A 90 -23.18 -1.14 0.36
CA SER A 90 -23.14 0.32 0.56
C SER A 90 -22.77 0.67 1.99
N THR A 91 -23.47 0.07 2.97
CA THR A 91 -23.19 0.31 4.40
C THR A 91 -21.80 -0.16 4.78
N LEU A 92 -21.32 -1.24 4.15
CA LEU A 92 -19.95 -1.73 4.33
C LEU A 92 -18.92 -0.72 3.82
N ARG A 93 -19.14 -0.17 2.62
CA ARG A 93 -18.29 0.86 2.02
C ARG A 93 -18.24 2.10 2.90
N ASP A 94 -19.39 2.61 3.33
CA ASP A 94 -19.48 3.85 4.13
C ASP A 94 -18.73 3.70 5.45
N ARG A 95 -18.84 2.54 6.11
CA ARG A 95 -18.09 2.26 7.35
C ARG A 95 -16.60 2.10 7.12
N TYR A 96 -16.16 1.48 6.03
CA TYR A 96 -14.74 1.43 5.71
C TYR A 96 -14.16 2.81 5.42
N LEU A 97 -14.91 3.68 4.75
CA LEU A 97 -14.53 5.07 4.53
C LEU A 97 -14.46 5.85 5.85
N ASP A 98 -15.48 5.73 6.70
CA ASP A 98 -15.48 6.37 8.02
C ASP A 98 -14.29 5.92 8.87
N ILE A 99 -14.02 4.61 8.93
CA ILE A 99 -12.85 4.07 9.61
C ILE A 99 -11.57 4.66 9.01
N TRP A 100 -11.43 4.65 7.68
CA TRP A 100 -10.24 5.16 6.98
C TRP A 100 -9.95 6.63 7.34
N TYR A 101 -10.97 7.49 7.28
CA TYR A 101 -10.83 8.91 7.56
C TYR A 101 -10.52 9.22 9.03
N ASN A 102 -10.90 8.32 9.95
CA ASN A 102 -10.65 8.46 11.38
C ASN A 102 -9.37 7.74 11.85
N LEU A 103 -8.60 7.11 10.96
CA LEU A 103 -7.31 6.52 11.32
C LEU A 103 -6.31 7.63 11.72
N SER A 104 -5.67 7.44 12.88
CA SER A 104 -4.70 8.41 13.40
C SER A 104 -3.45 8.50 12.51
N PRO A 105 -2.97 9.71 12.16
CA PRO A 105 -1.72 9.90 11.43
C PRO A 105 -0.50 9.24 12.10
N VAL A 106 -0.47 9.25 13.44
CA VAL A 106 0.57 8.61 14.26
C VAL A 106 0.68 7.11 13.98
N MET A 107 -0.40 6.46 13.56
CA MET A 107 -0.36 5.06 13.16
C MET A 107 0.50 4.86 11.91
N TYR A 108 0.32 5.70 10.88
CA TYR A 108 1.10 5.61 9.63
C TYR A 108 2.58 5.87 9.90
N GLU A 109 2.89 6.88 10.71
CA GLU A 109 4.27 7.19 11.12
C GLU A 109 4.93 6.01 11.83
N LYS A 110 4.23 5.39 12.79
CA LYS A 110 4.74 4.20 13.51
C LYS A 110 4.94 3.00 12.60
N LEU A 111 4.08 2.83 11.60
CA LEU A 111 4.22 1.75 10.62
C LEU A 111 5.46 1.97 9.74
N VAL A 112 5.66 3.17 9.20
CA VAL A 112 6.85 3.50 8.42
C VAL A 112 8.12 3.37 9.29
N ALA A 113 8.11 3.92 10.51
CA ALA A 113 9.22 3.80 11.45
C ALA A 113 9.51 2.35 11.88
N SER A 114 8.56 1.42 11.69
CA SER A 114 8.77 -0.01 11.98
C SER A 114 9.54 -0.75 10.89
N MET A 115 9.64 -0.20 9.67
CA MET A 115 10.20 -0.88 8.50
C MET A 115 11.61 -1.42 8.70
N PRO A 116 12.59 -0.68 9.28
CA PRO A 116 13.93 -1.22 9.52
C PRO A 116 13.92 -2.49 10.38
N ARG A 117 13.02 -2.56 11.39
CA ARG A 117 12.86 -3.74 12.26
C ARG A 117 12.20 -4.91 11.53
N ARG A 118 11.24 -4.65 10.64
CA ARG A 118 10.59 -5.68 9.80
C ARG A 118 11.59 -6.31 8.84
N VAL A 119 12.37 -5.48 8.15
CA VAL A 119 13.43 -5.93 7.24
C VAL A 119 14.46 -6.77 8.00
N ALA A 120 14.94 -6.29 9.16
CA ALA A 120 15.87 -7.08 9.99
C ALA A 120 15.29 -8.44 10.44
N ALA A 121 13.98 -8.51 10.71
CA ALA A 121 13.32 -9.77 11.06
C ALA A 121 13.28 -10.75 9.88
N VAL A 122 12.97 -10.28 8.67
CA VAL A 122 12.98 -11.11 7.46
C VAL A 122 14.38 -11.63 7.14
N LEU A 123 15.40 -10.76 7.25
CA LEU A 123 16.80 -11.16 7.07
C LEU A 123 17.22 -12.22 8.11
N LYS A 124 16.85 -12.03 9.38
CA LYS A 124 17.11 -13.01 10.44
C LYS A 124 16.39 -14.34 10.20
N ALA A 125 15.18 -14.29 9.64
CA ALA A 125 14.40 -15.46 9.27
C ALA A 125 14.88 -16.14 7.97
N LYS A 126 15.95 -15.64 7.33
CA LYS A 126 16.44 -16.09 6.02
C LYS A 126 15.32 -16.09 4.98
N GLU A 127 14.63 -14.96 4.87
CA GLU A 127 13.47 -14.76 3.96
C GLU A 127 12.22 -15.56 4.34
N GLY A 128 12.23 -16.26 5.48
CA GLY A 128 11.07 -16.91 6.04
C GLY A 128 10.05 -15.94 6.65
N ALA A 129 8.87 -16.48 6.97
CA ALA A 129 7.80 -15.73 7.62
C ALA A 129 8.23 -15.19 9.00
N THR A 130 7.71 -14.00 9.32
CA THR A 130 7.95 -13.29 10.56
C THR A 130 6.65 -13.08 11.32
N ARG A 131 6.71 -12.35 12.44
CA ARG A 131 5.54 -12.02 13.26
C ARG A 131 4.73 -10.83 12.73
N TYR A 132 5.18 -10.19 11.65
CA TYR A 132 4.73 -8.87 11.20
C TYR A 132 3.63 -8.92 10.16
#